data_AF-A0A1B9SKG9-F1
#
_entry.id   AF-A0A1B9SKG9-F1
#
_cell.length_a   1.000
_cell.length_b   1.000
_cell.length_c   1.000
_cell.angle_alpha   90.00
_cell.angle_beta   90.00
_cell.angle_gamma   90.00
#
_symmetry.space_group_name_H-M   'P 1'
#
loop_
_entity.id
_entity.type
_entity.pdbx_description
1 polymer ?
#
loop_
_entity_poly.entity_id
_entity_poly.type
_entity_poly.pdbx_seq_one_letter_code
_entity_poly.pdbx_strand_id
1 'polypeptide(L)'
;MLLGIQRSLSRLKAVKVDEGHMPMSYIPEAASVFAKLAVNGAFDDLGINPILAPKLKDIDATVRGPVMIAVLSHTHGYLRKLQGVDGGKEPGATTDHRPTDIVTAHPPQPLQVWTERWVYVRRGSRAKEIIIDVSELLEEAILLAKTTNLPEAQAGLTDIERAQLIAILETTLAMLKAPMVEPGLLKKTARVANDVAQKAAKTKVEEALGAGLEHIAKRVAELIANLL
;
A
#
# COMPACT_ATOMS: atom_id res chain seq x y z
N MET A 1 8.36 22.80 -8.66
CA MET A 1 7.57 21.61 -8.27
C MET A 1 7.73 21.32 -6.78
N LEU A 2 8.97 21.14 -6.27
CA LEU A 2 9.24 20.80 -4.87
C LEU A 2 8.63 21.79 -3.85
N LEU A 3 8.71 23.09 -4.14
CA LEU A 3 8.14 24.15 -3.30
C LEU A 3 6.59 24.09 -3.21
N GLY A 4 5.92 23.60 -4.26
CA GLY A 4 4.47 23.39 -4.27
C GLY A 4 4.06 22.23 -3.34
N ILE A 5 4.77 21.11 -3.43
CA ILE A 5 4.55 19.95 -2.55
C ILE A 5 4.84 20.29 -1.08
N GLN A 6 5.91 21.05 -0.81
CA GLN A 6 6.28 21.46 0.54
C GLN A 6 5.21 22.38 1.17
N ARG A 7 4.67 23.34 0.40
CA ARG A 7 3.56 24.19 0.86
C ARG A 7 2.31 23.37 1.17
N SER A 8 1.97 22.39 0.33
CA SER A 8 0.83 21.49 0.56
C SER A 8 1.02 20.63 1.81
N LEU A 9 2.23 20.11 2.05
CA LEU A 9 2.56 19.35 3.27
C LEU A 9 2.44 20.21 4.53
N SER A 10 2.96 21.45 4.50
CA SER A 10 2.84 22.39 5.62
C SER A 10 1.37 22.72 5.92
N ARG A 11 0.56 22.95 4.88
CA ARG A 11 -0.87 23.24 5.02
C ARG A 11 -1.62 22.06 5.64
N LEU A 12 -1.33 20.82 5.22
CA LEU A 12 -1.96 19.62 5.77
C LEU A 12 -1.56 19.35 7.23
N LYS A 13 -0.28 19.52 7.57
CA LYS A 13 0.20 19.30 8.94
C LYS A 13 -0.38 20.32 9.94
N ALA A 14 -0.70 21.52 9.48
CA ALA A 14 -1.32 22.56 10.32
C ALA A 14 -2.78 22.26 10.70
N VAL A 15 -3.48 21.45 9.91
CA VAL A 15 -4.92 21.18 10.07
C VAL A 15 -5.22 20.07 11.09
N LYS A 16 -4.20 19.35 11.60
CA LYS A 16 -4.37 18.14 12.44
C LYS A 16 -5.45 17.24 11.83
N VAL A 17 -5.15 16.69 10.65
CA VAL A 17 -6.11 15.91 9.85
C VAL A 17 -6.30 14.53 10.48
N ASP A 18 -7.05 14.49 11.58
CA ASP A 18 -7.52 13.28 12.20
C ASP A 18 -8.72 12.78 11.36
N GLU A 19 -8.43 11.83 10.48
CA GLU A 19 -9.39 10.92 9.81
C GLU A 19 -10.32 11.47 8.71
N GLY A 20 -10.40 12.78 8.48
CA GLY A 20 -11.26 13.38 7.44
C GLY A 20 -10.84 13.11 5.98
N HIS A 21 -11.84 13.01 5.09
CA HIS A 21 -11.64 13.10 3.64
C HIS A 21 -11.35 14.55 3.27
N MET A 22 -10.29 14.79 2.51
CA MET A 22 -9.88 16.12 2.10
C MET A 22 -10.01 16.29 0.57
N PRO A 23 -10.66 17.36 0.10
CA PRO A 23 -10.70 17.65 -1.33
C PRO A 23 -9.32 18.11 -1.81
N MET A 24 -8.93 17.67 -3.00
CA MET A 24 -7.71 18.07 -3.69
C MET A 24 -7.63 19.60 -3.89
N SER A 25 -8.77 20.27 -3.99
CA SER A 25 -8.90 21.73 -4.03
C SER A 25 -8.32 22.46 -2.81
N TYR A 26 -8.08 21.77 -1.69
CA TYR A 26 -7.42 22.33 -0.51
C TYR A 26 -5.90 22.51 -0.70
N ILE A 27 -5.32 21.77 -1.65
CA ILE A 27 -3.88 21.76 -2.00
C ILE A 27 -3.68 21.92 -3.52
N PRO A 28 -4.17 23.02 -4.13
CA PRO A 28 -4.13 23.21 -5.58
C PRO A 28 -2.70 23.19 -6.14
N GLU A 29 -1.71 23.56 -5.34
CA GLU A 29 -0.29 23.52 -5.69
C GLU A 29 0.20 22.08 -5.91
N ALA A 30 -0.33 21.10 -5.16
CA ALA A 30 0.00 19.69 -5.34
C ALA A 30 -0.68 19.09 -6.58
N ALA A 31 -1.97 19.42 -6.80
CA ALA A 31 -2.70 18.98 -7.98
C ALA A 31 -1.98 19.43 -9.28
N SER A 32 -1.48 20.67 -9.30
CA SER A 32 -0.67 21.19 -10.41
C SER A 32 0.65 20.42 -10.61
N VAL A 33 1.30 19.98 -9.53
CA VAL A 33 2.53 19.18 -9.62
C VAL A 33 2.23 17.77 -10.14
N PHE A 34 1.15 17.13 -9.67
CA PHE A 34 0.72 15.83 -10.16
C PHE A 34 0.33 15.86 -11.64
N ALA A 35 -0.41 16.89 -12.07
CA ALA A 35 -0.73 17.10 -13.48
C ALA A 35 0.54 17.27 -14.33
N LYS A 36 1.53 18.05 -13.87
CA LYS A 36 2.81 18.21 -14.59
C LYS A 36 3.64 16.94 -14.64
N LEU A 37 3.69 16.15 -13.57
CA LEU A 37 4.37 14.85 -13.57
C LEU A 37 3.68 13.87 -14.51
N ALA A 38 2.35 13.90 -14.60
CA ALA A 38 1.58 13.06 -15.52
C ALA A 38 1.82 13.40 -16.99
N VAL A 39 1.86 14.70 -17.33
CA VAL A 39 2.19 15.16 -18.70
C VAL A 39 3.62 14.75 -19.10
N ASN A 40 4.55 14.72 -18.14
CA ASN A 40 5.94 14.38 -18.39
C ASN A 40 6.23 12.87 -18.33
N GLY A 41 5.22 12.01 -18.18
CA GLY A 41 5.40 10.55 -18.04
C GLY A 41 5.99 10.08 -16.70
N ALA A 42 6.55 10.98 -15.89
CA ALA A 42 7.20 10.69 -14.62
C ALA A 42 6.23 10.37 -13.46
N PHE A 43 4.92 10.40 -13.70
CA PHE A 43 3.93 10.09 -12.67
C PHE A 43 3.89 8.59 -12.35
N ASP A 44 4.05 7.74 -13.37
CA ASP A 44 4.04 6.28 -13.17
C ASP A 44 5.31 5.82 -12.43
N ASP A 45 6.43 6.52 -12.64
CA ASP A 45 7.70 6.32 -11.93
C ASP A 45 7.66 6.69 -10.44
N LEU A 46 6.64 7.43 -10.00
CA LEU A 46 6.43 7.67 -8.56
C LEU A 46 6.05 6.37 -7.84
N GLY A 47 5.63 5.31 -8.54
CA GLY A 47 5.13 4.09 -7.90
C GLY A 47 3.86 4.33 -7.09
N ILE A 48 3.12 5.40 -7.38
CA ILE A 48 1.79 5.65 -6.83
C ILE A 48 0.81 4.72 -7.53
N ASN A 49 -0.08 4.09 -6.76
CA ASN A 49 -0.98 3.09 -7.32
C ASN A 49 -1.93 3.68 -8.39
N PRO A 50 -2.18 2.96 -9.51
CA PRO A 50 -3.10 3.37 -10.56
C PRO A 50 -4.55 3.72 -10.11
N ILE A 51 -5.02 3.29 -8.93
CA ILE A 51 -6.35 3.66 -8.43
C ILE A 51 -6.34 5.06 -7.78
N LEU A 52 -5.25 5.43 -7.11
CA LEU A 52 -5.08 6.78 -6.53
C LEU A 52 -4.65 7.80 -7.59
N ALA A 53 -3.93 7.34 -8.63
CA ALA A 53 -3.46 8.16 -9.74
C ALA A 53 -4.53 9.09 -10.37
N PRO A 54 -5.74 8.62 -10.72
CA PRO A 54 -6.79 9.51 -11.26
C PRO A 54 -7.31 10.50 -10.21
N LYS A 55 -7.48 10.07 -8.95
CA LYS A 55 -7.95 10.94 -7.85
C LYS A 55 -6.94 12.06 -7.54
N LEU A 56 -5.65 11.85 -7.78
CA LEU A 56 -4.61 12.86 -7.56
C LEU A 56 -4.45 13.86 -8.72
N LYS A 57 -4.99 13.53 -9.91
CA LYS A 57 -5.00 14.41 -11.09
C LYS A 57 -6.24 15.30 -11.15
N ASP A 58 -7.31 14.89 -10.47
CA ASP A 58 -8.56 15.61 -10.39
C ASP A 58 -8.58 16.55 -9.17
N ILE A 59 -8.85 17.84 -9.41
CA ILE A 59 -8.89 18.85 -8.34
C ILE A 59 -10.14 18.75 -7.47
N ASP A 60 -11.19 18.11 -7.99
CA ASP A 60 -12.47 17.94 -7.31
C ASP A 60 -12.54 16.63 -6.50
N ALA A 61 -11.56 15.74 -6.67
CA ALA A 61 -11.51 14.48 -5.96
C ALA A 61 -11.19 14.66 -4.47
N THR A 62 -11.71 13.75 -3.64
CA THR A 62 -11.43 13.69 -2.20
C THR A 62 -10.57 12.48 -1.85
N VAL A 63 -9.57 12.69 -1.02
CA VAL A 63 -8.64 11.65 -0.56
C VAL A 63 -8.47 11.78 0.96
N ARG A 64 -8.31 10.66 1.66
CA ARG A 64 -8.10 10.68 3.12
C ARG A 64 -6.84 11.47 3.47
N GLY A 65 -6.93 12.30 4.51
CA GLY A 65 -5.81 13.15 4.96
C GLY A 65 -4.46 12.42 5.12
N PRO A 66 -4.40 11.28 5.83
CA PRO A 66 -3.17 10.51 5.99
C PRO A 66 -2.59 10.02 4.66
N VAL A 67 -3.45 9.56 3.75
CA VAL A 67 -3.06 9.12 2.39
C VAL A 67 -2.48 10.31 1.62
N MET A 68 -3.11 11.48 1.71
CA MET A 68 -2.60 12.69 1.06
C MET A 68 -1.21 13.08 1.56
N ILE A 69 -1.01 13.06 2.89
CA ILE A 69 0.29 13.35 3.50
C ILE A 69 1.35 12.35 3.03
N ALA A 70 1.02 11.06 2.96
CA ALA A 70 1.92 10.02 2.49
C ALA A 70 2.31 10.22 1.01
N VAL A 71 1.32 10.46 0.14
CA VAL A 71 1.56 10.73 -1.29
C VAL A 71 2.46 11.96 -1.49
N LEU A 72 2.18 13.06 -0.79
CA LEU A 72 2.98 14.28 -0.90
C LEU A 72 4.40 14.10 -0.34
N SER A 73 4.55 13.35 0.75
CA SER A 73 5.87 13.06 1.33
C SER A 73 6.72 12.21 0.38
N HIS A 74 6.10 11.21 -0.25
CA HIS A 74 6.74 10.37 -1.26
C HIS A 74 7.13 11.16 -2.50
N THR A 75 6.22 12.00 -3.00
CA THR A 75 6.46 12.89 -4.15
C THR A 75 7.59 13.90 -3.86
N HIS A 76 7.62 14.45 -2.64
CA HIS A 76 8.73 15.31 -2.20
C HIS A 76 10.07 14.57 -2.21
N GLY A 77 10.10 13.33 -1.69
CA GLY A 77 11.28 12.48 -1.72
C GLY A 77 11.76 12.17 -3.14
N TYR A 78 10.83 11.84 -4.04
CA TYR A 78 11.13 11.60 -5.46
C TYR A 78 11.67 12.85 -6.17
N LEU A 79 11.02 14.02 -6.01
CA LEU A 79 11.50 15.27 -6.59
C LEU A 79 12.88 15.68 -6.03
N ARG A 80 13.15 15.39 -4.76
CA ARG A 80 14.47 15.62 -4.15
C ARG A 80 15.53 14.68 -4.74
N LYS A 81 15.19 13.42 -5.01
CA LYS A 81 16.07 12.49 -5.74
C LYS A 81 16.37 13.05 -7.13
N LEU A 82 15.37 13.48 -7.89
CA LEU A 82 15.59 14.08 -9.22
C LEU A 82 16.47 15.35 -9.17
N GLN A 83 16.34 16.18 -8.14
CA GLN A 83 17.19 17.37 -7.96
C GLN A 83 18.61 17.04 -7.47
N GLY A 84 18.83 15.85 -6.93
CA GLY A 84 20.15 15.36 -6.48
C GLY A 84 20.91 14.57 -7.55
N VAL A 85 20.33 14.33 -8.73
CA VAL A 85 20.90 13.53 -9.83
C VAL A 85 21.68 14.43 -10.81
N ASP A 86 22.53 15.32 -10.28
CA ASP A 86 23.76 15.78 -10.97
C ASP A 86 25.00 14.99 -10.45
N GLY A 87 24.76 13.86 -9.78
CA GLY A 87 25.79 13.08 -9.09
C GLY A 87 25.59 11.57 -9.19
N GLY A 88 25.65 11.04 -10.41
CA GLY A 88 26.34 9.77 -10.69
C GLY A 88 25.70 8.43 -10.30
N LYS A 89 25.57 7.60 -11.35
CA LYS A 89 25.61 6.13 -11.42
C LYS A 89 24.33 5.33 -11.16
N GLU A 90 23.73 4.88 -12.28
CA GLU A 90 23.31 3.48 -12.46
C GLU A 90 24.52 2.53 -12.28
N PRO A 91 24.33 1.29 -11.78
CA PRO A 91 24.04 0.14 -12.66
C PRO A 91 23.09 -0.87 -11.97
N GLY A 92 22.54 -1.92 -12.57
CA GLY A 92 22.75 -2.57 -13.86
C GLY A 92 22.00 -3.91 -13.82
N ALA A 93 21.61 -4.39 -15.00
CA ALA A 93 21.09 -5.73 -15.20
C ALA A 93 22.19 -6.78 -14.99
N THR A 94 21.89 -7.84 -14.24
CA THR A 94 22.63 -9.11 -14.29
C THR A 94 21.67 -10.27 -14.12
N THR A 95 21.34 -10.90 -15.25
CA THR A 95 21.06 -12.33 -15.38
C THR A 95 22.19 -13.12 -14.74
N ASP A 96 21.87 -14.05 -13.83
CA ASP A 96 22.82 -15.06 -13.36
C ASP A 96 22.32 -16.46 -13.74
N HIS A 97 23.11 -17.11 -14.59
CA HIS A 97 22.99 -18.51 -14.98
C HIS A 97 24.10 -19.27 -14.25
N ARG A 98 23.75 -20.24 -13.39
CA ARG A 98 24.69 -21.29 -12.93
C ARG A 98 23.97 -22.46 -12.23
N PRO A 99 24.63 -23.62 -12.09
CA PRO A 99 24.35 -24.83 -12.85
C PRO A 99 23.55 -25.88 -12.06
N THR A 100 22.86 -26.75 -12.79
CA THR A 100 22.15 -27.94 -12.30
C THR A 100 23.15 -29.01 -11.84
N ASP A 101 23.37 -29.11 -10.53
CA ASP A 101 23.90 -30.32 -9.90
C ASP A 101 22.73 -31.16 -9.38
N ILE A 102 22.54 -32.33 -9.99
CA ILE A 102 21.47 -33.27 -9.69
C ILE A 102 21.89 -34.07 -8.45
N VAL A 103 21.56 -33.55 -7.27
CA VAL A 103 21.55 -34.34 -6.03
C VAL A 103 20.25 -35.14 -6.02
N THR A 104 20.37 -36.46 -5.91
CA THR A 104 19.26 -37.42 -5.79
C THR A 104 18.41 -37.14 -4.55
N ALA A 105 17.42 -36.26 -4.69
CA ALA A 105 16.45 -35.95 -3.66
C ALA A 105 15.48 -37.13 -3.49
N HIS A 106 15.46 -37.70 -2.29
CA HIS A 106 14.36 -38.55 -1.85
C HIS A 106 13.09 -37.68 -1.88
N PRO A 107 11.99 -38.10 -2.53
CA PRO A 107 10.80 -37.28 -2.59
C PRO A 107 10.31 -37.04 -1.15
N PRO A 108 10.24 -35.78 -0.68
CA PRO A 108 9.63 -35.51 0.62
C PRO A 108 8.20 -36.05 0.57
N GLN A 109 7.77 -36.68 1.67
CA GLN A 109 6.38 -37.14 1.81
C GLN A 109 5.44 -36.00 1.43
N PRO A 110 4.36 -36.25 0.66
CA PRO A 110 3.50 -35.19 0.16
C PRO A 110 3.01 -34.35 1.33
N LEU A 111 3.49 -33.12 1.40
CA LEU A 111 3.07 -32.16 2.40
C LEU A 111 1.63 -31.82 2.06
N GLN A 112 0.67 -32.40 2.79
CA GLN A 112 -0.75 -32.04 2.65
C GLN A 112 -0.92 -30.63 3.23
N VAL A 113 -0.70 -29.62 2.39
CA VAL A 113 -1.06 -28.23 2.71
C VAL A 113 -2.58 -28.14 2.60
N TRP A 114 -3.26 -27.93 3.72
CA TRP A 114 -4.69 -27.60 3.75
C TRP A 114 -4.87 -26.16 3.25
N THR A 115 -4.83 -25.94 1.94
CA THR A 115 -5.24 -24.66 1.36
C THR A 115 -6.77 -24.65 1.30
N GLU A 116 -7.39 -23.62 1.85
CA GLU A 116 -8.82 -23.40 1.66
C GLU A 116 -9.09 -23.28 0.15
N ARG A 117 -10.13 -23.99 -0.34
CA ARG A 117 -10.43 -24.07 -1.78
C ARG A 117 -10.57 -22.67 -2.37
N TRP A 118 -9.93 -22.43 -3.51
CA TRP A 118 -10.12 -21.20 -4.27
C TRP A 118 -11.58 -21.01 -4.67
N VAL A 119 -12.12 -19.82 -4.41
CA VAL A 119 -13.51 -19.46 -4.67
C VAL A 119 -13.57 -18.52 -5.86
N TYR A 120 -14.39 -18.85 -6.85
CA TYR A 120 -14.66 -17.97 -7.98
C TYR A 120 -15.60 -16.83 -7.56
N VAL A 121 -15.23 -15.59 -7.84
CA VAL A 121 -16.03 -14.42 -7.50
C VAL A 121 -16.95 -14.06 -8.67
N ARG A 122 -18.26 -14.21 -8.48
CA ARG A 122 -19.26 -13.84 -9.48
C ARG A 122 -19.26 -12.33 -9.74
N ARG A 123 -19.34 -11.93 -11.01
CA ARG A 123 -19.51 -10.52 -11.40
C ARG A 123 -20.85 -9.99 -10.87
N GLY A 124 -20.85 -8.76 -10.34
CA GLY A 124 -22.03 -8.13 -9.75
C GLY A 124 -22.47 -8.71 -8.39
N SER A 125 -21.68 -9.61 -7.80
CA SER A 125 -21.95 -10.09 -6.44
C SER A 125 -21.52 -9.06 -5.40
N ARG A 126 -22.15 -9.13 -4.22
CA ARG A 126 -21.74 -8.35 -3.04
C ARG A 126 -20.26 -8.54 -2.69
N ALA A 127 -19.76 -9.78 -2.83
CA ALA A 127 -18.34 -10.07 -2.65
C ALA A 127 -17.45 -9.25 -3.60
N LYS A 128 -17.87 -9.02 -4.85
CA LYS A 128 -17.09 -8.22 -5.80
C LYS A 128 -17.03 -6.73 -5.41
N GLU A 129 -18.10 -6.19 -4.86
CA GLU A 129 -18.12 -4.82 -4.30
C GLU A 129 -17.15 -4.71 -3.12
N ILE A 130 -17.23 -5.64 -2.16
CA ILE A 130 -16.34 -5.66 -1.00
C ILE A 130 -14.88 -5.82 -1.42
N ILE A 131 -14.59 -6.59 -2.49
CA ILE A 131 -13.23 -6.71 -3.03
C ILE A 131 -12.68 -5.37 -3.52
N ILE A 132 -13.51 -4.51 -4.11
CA ILE A 132 -13.07 -3.18 -4.55
C ILE A 132 -12.65 -2.37 -3.32
N ASP A 133 -13.52 -2.31 -2.31
CA ASP A 133 -13.25 -1.59 -1.06
C ASP A 133 -12.00 -2.12 -0.35
N VAL A 134 -11.88 -3.45 -0.20
CA VAL A 134 -10.71 -4.09 0.42
C VAL A 134 -9.44 -3.77 -0.38
N SER A 135 -9.52 -3.78 -1.71
CA SER A 135 -8.35 -3.48 -2.56
C SER A 135 -7.89 -2.04 -2.37
N GLU A 136 -8.80 -1.07 -2.32
CA GLU A 136 -8.46 0.33 -2.03
C GLU A 136 -7.78 0.46 -0.65
N LEU A 137 -8.35 -0.18 0.38
CA LEU A 137 -7.79 -0.13 1.73
C LEU A 137 -6.40 -0.78 1.83
N LEU A 138 -6.20 -1.93 1.19
CA LEU A 138 -4.90 -2.60 1.15
C LEU A 138 -3.82 -1.70 0.54
N GLU A 139 -4.17 -0.98 -0.52
CA GLU A 139 -3.25 -0.03 -1.18
C GLU A 139 -2.88 1.13 -0.25
N GLU A 140 -3.85 1.70 0.46
CA GLU A 140 -3.60 2.72 1.48
C GLU A 140 -2.67 2.21 2.58
N ALA A 141 -2.90 1.00 3.09
CA ALA A 141 -2.06 0.41 4.12
C ALA A 141 -0.64 0.10 3.65
N ILE A 142 -0.47 -0.39 2.41
CA ILE A 142 0.86 -0.60 1.81
C ILE A 142 1.61 0.73 1.72
N LEU A 143 0.94 1.79 1.28
CA LEU A 143 1.54 3.12 1.19
C LEU A 143 1.97 3.64 2.57
N LEU A 144 1.09 3.55 3.58
CA LEU A 144 1.41 3.96 4.95
C LEU A 144 2.57 3.14 5.53
N ALA A 145 2.58 1.83 5.30
CA ALA A 145 3.65 0.97 5.76
C ALA A 145 5.01 1.34 5.13
N LYS A 146 5.04 1.66 3.83
CA LYS A 146 6.26 2.04 3.08
C LYS A 146 6.77 3.44 3.39
N THR A 147 5.91 4.36 3.83
CA THR A 147 6.24 5.79 3.98
C THR A 147 6.56 6.20 5.41
N THR A 148 6.54 5.27 6.37
CA THR A 148 7.03 5.57 7.71
C THR A 148 8.48 6.05 7.64
N ASN A 149 8.79 7.14 8.33
CA ASN A 149 10.16 7.66 8.48
C ASN A 149 10.60 7.65 9.94
N LEU A 150 9.90 6.88 10.78
CA LEU A 150 10.25 6.74 12.19
C LEU A 150 11.53 5.91 12.33
N PRO A 151 12.48 6.31 13.19
CA PRO A 151 13.61 5.47 13.55
C PRO A 151 13.10 4.15 14.16
N GLU A 152 13.82 3.04 13.96
CA GLU A 152 13.40 1.71 14.41
C GLU A 152 13.08 1.65 15.92
N ALA A 153 13.84 2.37 16.75
CA ALA A 153 13.61 2.49 18.19
C ALA A 153 12.29 3.20 18.58
N GLN A 154 11.67 3.91 17.64
CA GLN A 154 10.42 4.66 17.81
C GLN A 154 9.28 4.12 16.95
N ALA A 155 9.54 3.13 16.09
CA ALA A 155 8.53 2.53 15.21
C ALA A 155 7.76 1.42 15.95
N GLY A 156 6.47 1.25 15.60
CA GLY A 156 5.63 0.19 16.19
C GLY A 156 5.98 -1.20 15.63
N LEU A 157 6.62 -1.22 14.45
CA LEU A 157 7.06 -2.41 13.74
C LEU A 157 8.55 -2.33 13.43
N THR A 158 9.25 -3.44 13.60
CA THR A 158 10.63 -3.60 13.09
C THR A 158 10.63 -3.61 11.55
N ASP A 159 11.80 -3.43 10.94
CA ASP A 159 11.94 -3.47 9.48
C ASP A 159 11.51 -4.83 8.91
N ILE A 160 11.80 -5.92 9.62
CA ILE A 160 11.39 -7.28 9.22
C ILE A 160 9.87 -7.44 9.30
N GLU A 161 9.25 -7.02 10.42
CA GLU A 161 7.79 -7.10 10.59
C GLU A 161 7.06 -6.26 9.53
N ARG A 162 7.61 -5.08 9.21
CA ARG A 162 7.07 -4.19 8.17
C ARG A 162 7.20 -4.79 6.78
N ALA A 163 8.36 -5.35 6.43
CA ALA A 163 8.55 -6.04 5.15
C ALA A 163 7.58 -7.23 5.01
N GLN A 164 7.39 -8.01 6.07
CA GLN A 164 6.44 -9.12 6.09
C GLN A 164 4.99 -8.65 5.94
N LEU A 165 4.60 -7.57 6.63
CA LEU A 165 3.29 -6.95 6.48
C LEU A 165 3.07 -6.51 5.03
N ILE A 166 4.00 -5.73 4.46
CA ILE A 166 3.91 -5.25 3.09
C ILE A 166 3.77 -6.42 2.12
N ALA A 167 4.59 -7.46 2.25
CA ALA A 167 4.54 -8.63 1.38
C ALA A 167 3.16 -9.34 1.44
N ILE A 168 2.59 -9.48 2.65
CA ILE A 168 1.26 -10.08 2.81
C ILE A 168 0.19 -9.20 2.16
N LEU A 169 0.22 -7.89 2.39
CA LEU A 169 -0.78 -6.97 1.81
C LEU A 169 -0.69 -6.93 0.28
N GLU A 170 0.53 -6.87 -0.28
CA GLU A 170 0.76 -6.88 -1.74
C GLU A 170 0.31 -8.20 -2.37
N THR A 171 0.61 -9.33 -1.73
CA THR A 171 0.18 -10.65 -2.21
C THR A 171 -1.35 -10.74 -2.23
N THR A 172 -2.01 -10.29 -1.16
CA THR A 172 -3.47 -10.29 -1.08
C THR A 172 -4.09 -9.35 -2.10
N LEU A 173 -3.53 -8.16 -2.29
CA LEU A 173 -3.98 -7.22 -3.31
C LEU A 173 -3.86 -7.82 -4.72
N ALA A 174 -2.73 -8.46 -5.04
CA ALA A 174 -2.54 -9.14 -6.31
C ALA A 174 -3.56 -10.26 -6.53
N MET A 175 -3.84 -11.06 -5.49
CA MET A 175 -4.87 -12.10 -5.53
C MET A 175 -6.27 -11.51 -5.74
N LEU A 176 -6.63 -10.41 -5.07
CA LEU A 176 -7.95 -9.79 -5.19
C LEU A 176 -8.24 -9.20 -6.58
N LYS A 177 -7.19 -8.92 -7.36
CA LYS A 177 -7.29 -8.54 -8.78
C LYS A 177 -7.64 -9.74 -9.68
N ALA A 178 -7.45 -10.97 -9.21
CA ALA A 178 -7.79 -12.18 -9.94
C ALA A 178 -9.30 -12.51 -9.87
N PRO A 179 -9.84 -13.31 -10.82
CA PRO A 179 -11.24 -13.77 -10.78
C PRO A 179 -11.52 -14.82 -9.69
N MET A 180 -10.48 -15.36 -9.05
CA MET A 180 -10.55 -16.36 -8.00
C MET A 180 -9.81 -15.86 -6.77
N VAL A 181 -10.35 -16.17 -5.60
CA VAL A 181 -9.83 -15.72 -4.31
C VAL A 181 -9.61 -16.91 -3.41
N GLU A 182 -8.51 -16.91 -2.66
CA GLU A 182 -8.17 -17.92 -1.66
C GLU A 182 -8.57 -17.42 -0.26
N PRO A 183 -9.60 -18.02 0.38
CA PRO A 183 -10.05 -17.57 1.70
C PRO A 183 -8.99 -17.73 2.80
N GLY A 184 -8.07 -18.69 2.66
CA GLY A 184 -6.96 -18.90 3.58
C GLY A 184 -6.00 -17.71 3.63
N LEU A 185 -5.65 -17.15 2.48
CA LEU A 185 -4.84 -15.93 2.40
C LEU A 185 -5.59 -14.73 3.00
N LEU A 186 -6.89 -14.59 2.73
CA LEU A 186 -7.72 -13.55 3.34
C LEU A 186 -7.73 -13.64 4.88
N LYS A 187 -7.92 -14.83 5.44
CA LYS A 187 -7.86 -15.05 6.90
C LYS A 187 -6.51 -14.67 7.47
N LYS A 188 -5.42 -15.04 6.79
CA LYS A 188 -4.06 -14.66 7.19
C LYS A 188 -3.89 -13.15 7.17
N THR A 189 -4.35 -12.47 6.12
CA THR A 189 -4.31 -11.00 6.04
C THR A 189 -5.11 -10.34 7.14
N ALA A 190 -6.35 -10.76 7.39
CA ALA A 190 -7.17 -10.20 8.45
C ALA A 190 -6.52 -10.36 9.83
N ARG A 191 -5.94 -11.53 10.10
CA ARG A 191 -5.22 -11.80 11.36
C ARG A 191 -4.02 -10.89 11.53
N VAL A 192 -3.12 -10.85 10.54
CA VAL A 192 -1.91 -10.03 10.61
C VAL A 192 -2.25 -8.54 10.70
N ALA A 193 -3.25 -8.07 9.96
CA ALA A 193 -3.71 -6.70 10.03
C ALA A 193 -4.24 -6.36 11.44
N ASN A 194 -5.04 -7.24 12.05
CA ASN A 194 -5.53 -7.03 13.41
C ASN A 194 -4.41 -7.07 14.47
N ASP A 195 -3.46 -8.00 14.35
CA ASP A 195 -2.33 -8.10 15.28
C ASP A 195 -1.47 -6.82 15.26
N VAL A 196 -1.17 -6.31 14.06
CA VAL A 196 -0.43 -5.06 13.88
C VAL A 196 -1.25 -3.84 14.34
N ALA A 197 -2.54 -3.79 14.04
CA ALA A 197 -3.42 -2.72 14.51
C ALA A 197 -3.44 -2.62 16.04
N GLN A 198 -3.55 -3.76 16.72
CA GLN A 198 -3.49 -3.80 18.18
C GLN A 198 -2.12 -3.39 18.72
N LYS A 199 -1.02 -3.75 18.03
CA LYS A 199 0.33 -3.33 18.41
C LYS A 199 0.45 -1.81 18.32
N ALA A 200 0.04 -1.21 17.21
CA ALA A 200 0.03 0.24 16.99
C ALA A 200 -0.85 0.98 18.03
N ALA A 201 -2.03 0.43 18.36
CA ALA A 201 -2.91 1.00 19.37
C ALA A 201 -2.30 0.97 20.79
N LYS A 202 -1.59 -0.12 21.14
CA LYS A 202 -0.92 -0.26 22.45
C LYS A 202 0.27 0.67 22.59
N THR A 203 1.07 0.81 21.54
CA THR A 203 2.26 1.66 21.55
C THR A 203 1.94 3.14 21.28
N LYS A 204 0.74 3.46 20.78
CA LYS A 204 0.34 4.80 20.30
C LYS A 204 1.29 5.34 19.22
N VAL A 205 1.84 4.41 18.45
CA VAL A 205 2.78 4.69 17.36
C VAL A 205 2.14 4.16 16.07
N GLU A 206 2.30 4.91 14.98
CA GLU A 206 1.72 4.54 13.67
C GLU A 206 0.19 4.36 13.72
N GLU A 207 -0.51 5.18 14.51
CA GLU A 207 -1.96 5.12 14.72
C GLU A 207 -2.76 5.10 13.41
N ALA A 208 -2.33 5.86 12.39
CA ALA A 208 -2.97 5.87 11.08
C ALA A 208 -2.85 4.51 10.34
N LEU A 209 -1.69 3.85 10.43
CA LEU A 209 -1.51 2.50 9.90
C LEU A 209 -2.35 1.50 10.71
N GLY A 210 -2.36 1.64 12.04
CA GLY A 210 -3.14 0.79 12.93
C GLY A 210 -4.65 0.85 12.65
N ALA A 211 -5.21 2.05 12.58
CA ALA A 211 -6.63 2.26 12.26
C ALA A 211 -6.98 1.76 10.85
N GLY A 212 -6.09 1.98 9.87
CA GLY A 212 -6.25 1.45 8.52
C GLY A 212 -6.31 -0.08 8.50
N LEU A 213 -5.39 -0.73 9.21
CA LEU A 213 -5.33 -2.19 9.30
C LEU A 213 -6.50 -2.80 10.08
N GLU A 214 -7.02 -2.12 11.11
CA GLU A 214 -8.23 -2.55 11.79
C GLU A 214 -9.45 -2.54 10.84
N HIS A 215 -9.57 -1.51 10.01
CA HIS A 215 -10.64 -1.42 9.04
C HIS A 215 -10.51 -2.49 7.94
N ILE A 216 -9.28 -2.75 7.47
CA ILE A 216 -8.99 -3.86 6.55
C ILE A 216 -9.41 -5.19 7.17
N ALA A 217 -9.03 -5.47 8.42
CA ALA A 217 -9.37 -6.73 9.07
C ALA A 217 -10.89 -6.95 9.11
N LYS A 218 -11.68 -5.91 9.43
CA LYS A 218 -13.15 -5.96 9.43
C LYS A 218 -13.72 -6.22 8.03
N ARG A 219 -13.26 -5.49 7.01
CA ARG A 219 -13.74 -5.65 5.63
C ARG A 219 -13.33 -7.00 5.01
N VAL A 220 -12.14 -7.50 5.34
CA VAL A 220 -11.70 -8.85 4.90
C VAL A 220 -12.55 -9.93 5.58
N ALA A 221 -12.92 -9.78 6.85
CA ALA A 221 -13.84 -10.70 7.51
C ALA A 221 -15.24 -10.70 6.85
N GLU A 222 -15.75 -9.53 6.50
CA GLU A 222 -17.01 -9.39 5.73
C GLU A 222 -16.89 -10.07 4.36
N LEU A 223 -15.76 -9.90 3.66
CA LEU A 223 -15.51 -10.57 2.38
C LEU A 223 -15.56 -12.09 2.55
N ILE A 224 -14.87 -12.64 3.55
CA ILE A 224 -14.87 -14.09 3.82
C ILE A 224 -16.31 -14.59 4.05
N ALA A 225 -17.12 -13.86 4.81
CA ALA A 225 -18.52 -14.22 5.07
C ALA A 225 -19.39 -14.21 3.81
N ASN A 226 -19.06 -13.40 2.80
CA ASN A 226 -19.78 -13.32 1.52
C ASN A 226 -19.21 -14.27 0.43
N LEU A 227 -18.13 -15.00 0.73
CA LEU A 227 -17.55 -16.02 -0.14
C LEU A 227 -18.01 -17.44 0.22
N LEU A 228 -18.55 -17.63 1.42
CA LEU A 228 -19.15 -18.88 1.92
C LEU A 228 -20.63 -18.96 1.55
#